data_AF-A0A0D2JUT1-F1
#
_entry.id   AF-A0A0D2JUT1-F1
#
_cell.length_a   1.000
_cell.length_b   1.000
_cell.length_c   1.000
_cell.angle_alpha   90.00
_cell.angle_beta   90.00
_cell.angle_gamma   90.00
#
_symmetry.space_group_name_H-M   'P 1'
#
loop_
_entity.id
_entity.type
_entity.pdbx_description
1 polymer ?
#
loop_
_entity_poly.entity_id
_entity_poly.type
_entity_poly.pdbx_seq_one_letter_code
_entity_poly.pdbx_strand_id
1 'polypeptide(L)'
;MHYLPRLSITLLILLILAIPLNAHADDLVNSEAIAGDWVGTGNPDNMTNETTGSVSQCIIANDNVADNASGGQNNTQNNGIVNMDIYGSFNQGKYATGGQNSIQNSGTVDGTIFGTYNSKQYSSGGENIIKNFGRVQDNIYGPLNYYTNATGGGNTITNNGTYSGRQHLRHLKQRRRMFKRLGVKHRIQFRHRGRRHFCR
;
A
#
# COMPACT_ATOMS: atom_id res chain seq x y z
N MET A 1 35.76 -8.83 70.27
CA MET A 1 34.77 -9.80 69.75
C MET A 1 33.44 -9.08 69.59
N HIS A 2 32.87 -9.12 68.37
CA HIS A 2 31.42 -9.09 68.12
C HIS A 2 30.67 -7.76 68.34
N TYR A 3 29.79 -7.24 67.47
CA TYR A 3 29.26 -7.60 66.13
C TYR A 3 28.72 -6.27 65.53
N LEU A 4 29.06 -5.95 64.27
CA LEU A 4 28.26 -5.11 63.36
C LEU A 4 27.03 -5.93 62.88
N PRO A 5 26.07 -5.44 62.06
CA PRO A 5 25.48 -4.11 61.76
C PRO A 5 23.92 -4.19 61.75
N ARG A 6 23.13 -3.20 61.28
CA ARG A 6 22.45 -3.22 59.96
C ARG A 6 21.60 -1.94 59.82
N LEU A 7 22.01 -1.00 58.96
CA LEU A 7 21.44 -0.77 57.62
C LEU A 7 19.94 -1.09 57.54
N SER A 8 19.10 -0.08 57.81
CA SER A 8 17.69 -0.09 57.45
C SER A 8 17.60 0.15 55.94
N ILE A 9 17.47 -0.94 55.19
CA ILE A 9 17.24 -0.93 53.75
C ILE A 9 15.77 -0.55 53.52
N THR A 10 15.53 0.71 53.23
CA THR A 10 14.23 1.18 52.75
C THR A 10 14.03 0.65 51.34
N LEU A 11 13.39 -0.50 51.23
CA LEU A 11 13.01 -1.12 49.97
C LEU A 11 11.86 -0.31 49.34
N LEU A 12 12.22 0.71 48.57
CA LEU A 12 11.29 1.42 47.69
C LEU A 12 11.02 0.52 46.47
N ILE A 13 10.01 -0.32 46.57
CA ILE A 13 9.49 -1.09 45.43
C ILE A 13 8.82 -0.10 44.49
N LEU A 14 9.57 0.38 43.50
CA LEU A 14 9.05 1.14 42.38
C LEU A 14 8.27 0.16 41.49
N LEU A 15 6.99 -0.04 41.80
CA LEU A 15 6.07 -0.79 40.97
C LEU A 15 5.77 0.05 39.72
N ILE A 16 6.65 -0.07 38.72
CA ILE A 16 6.41 0.48 37.39
C ILE A 16 5.26 -0.34 36.80
N LEU A 17 4.04 0.17 36.91
CA LEU A 17 2.89 -0.31 36.14
C LEU A 17 3.28 -0.16 34.66
N ALA A 18 3.62 -1.28 34.03
CA ALA A 18 3.81 -1.36 32.59
C ALA A 18 2.47 -1.10 31.93
N ILE A 19 2.15 0.18 31.68
CA ILE A 19 1.06 0.55 30.80
C ILE A 19 1.46 0.00 29.42
N PRO A 20 0.66 -0.84 28.76
CA PRO A 20 0.95 -1.22 27.40
C PRO A 20 0.94 0.05 26.55
N LEU A 21 2.12 0.51 26.16
CA LEU A 21 2.25 1.45 25.05
C LEU A 21 1.71 0.69 23.84
N ASN A 22 0.52 1.08 23.39
CA ASN A 22 0.06 0.69 22.06
C ASN A 22 1.19 1.06 21.12
N ALA A 23 1.84 0.06 20.52
CA ALA A 23 2.79 0.26 19.45
C ALA A 23 2.01 0.96 18.34
N HIS A 24 2.06 2.28 18.34
CA HIS A 24 1.67 3.06 17.20
C HIS A 24 2.60 2.62 16.08
N ALA A 25 2.02 2.26 14.94
CA ALA A 25 2.75 2.20 13.69
C ALA A 25 3.69 3.40 13.62
N ASP A 26 4.99 3.18 13.53
CA ASP A 26 5.93 4.28 13.41
C ASP A 26 5.57 5.03 12.12
N ASP A 27 5.19 6.31 12.25
CA ASP A 27 4.91 7.16 11.11
C ASP A 27 6.23 7.31 10.32
N LEU A 28 6.25 6.80 9.09
CA LEU A 28 7.40 6.88 8.20
C LEU A 28 7.31 8.20 7.43
N VAL A 29 8.18 9.15 7.73
CA VAL A 29 8.22 10.46 7.07
C VAL A 29 9.48 10.59 6.22
N ASN A 30 9.34 10.97 4.96
CA ASN A 30 10.43 11.28 4.06
C ASN A 30 10.42 12.76 3.68
N SER A 31 11.46 13.49 4.08
CA SER A 31 11.70 14.89 3.71
C SER A 31 12.88 15.07 2.75
N GLU A 32 13.53 13.98 2.34
CA GLU A 32 14.76 13.98 1.55
C GLU A 32 14.67 13.04 0.33
N ALA A 33 15.80 12.82 -0.35
CA ALA A 33 15.88 11.88 -1.47
C ALA A 33 16.15 10.45 -0.98
N ILE A 34 15.22 9.55 -1.24
CA ILE A 34 15.39 8.10 -1.06
C ILE A 34 15.80 7.48 -2.40
N ALA A 35 16.97 6.86 -2.41
CA ALA A 35 17.43 6.05 -3.54
C ALA A 35 16.82 4.64 -3.44
N GLY A 36 16.00 4.27 -4.41
CA GLY A 36 15.33 2.98 -4.48
C GLY A 36 13.86 3.04 -4.06
N ASP A 37 13.35 1.89 -3.63
CA ASP A 37 12.00 1.72 -3.10
C ASP A 37 11.95 2.16 -1.63
N TRP A 38 10.87 2.85 -1.26
CA TRP A 38 10.53 3.15 0.12
C TRP A 38 9.40 2.23 0.57
N VAL A 39 9.75 1.27 1.42
CA VAL A 39 8.85 0.17 1.84
C VAL A 39 8.42 0.37 3.29
N GLY A 40 7.13 0.18 3.57
CA GLY A 40 6.57 0.16 4.92
C GLY A 40 7.11 -0.98 5.79
N THR A 41 6.86 -0.91 7.09
CA THR A 41 7.44 -1.83 8.09
C THR A 41 6.52 -2.98 8.49
N GLY A 42 5.23 -2.91 8.14
CA GLY A 42 4.26 -3.96 8.36
C GLY A 42 3.22 -3.61 9.43
N ASN A 43 2.07 -3.11 8.97
CA ASN A 43 0.73 -3.11 9.57
C ASN A 43 0.52 -2.56 10.99
N PRO A 44 -0.28 -1.48 11.12
CA PRO A 44 -0.56 -0.43 10.13
C PRO A 44 0.71 0.31 9.70
N ASP A 45 0.73 0.98 8.54
CA ASP A 45 1.81 1.92 8.18
C ASP A 45 1.21 3.29 7.80
N ASN A 46 1.77 4.37 8.35
CA ASN A 46 1.48 5.74 7.95
C ASN A 46 2.71 6.33 7.26
N MET A 47 2.69 6.44 5.95
CA MET A 47 3.81 6.92 5.15
C MET A 47 3.54 8.30 4.58
N THR A 48 4.43 9.26 4.82
CA THR A 48 4.33 10.63 4.30
C THR A 48 5.58 11.03 3.54
N ASN A 49 5.50 11.14 2.22
CA ASN A 49 6.52 11.79 1.39
C ASN A 49 6.24 13.29 1.35
N GLU A 50 7.00 14.07 2.11
CA GLU A 50 6.83 15.53 2.22
C GLU A 50 7.12 16.25 0.91
N THR A 51 6.77 17.53 0.82
CA THR A 51 6.92 18.33 -0.42
C THR A 51 8.37 18.36 -0.94
N THR A 52 9.36 18.35 -0.06
CA THR A 52 10.79 18.28 -0.44
C THR A 52 11.29 16.85 -0.64
N GLY A 53 10.50 15.85 -0.25
CA GLY A 53 10.84 14.45 -0.36
C GLY A 53 10.78 13.96 -1.81
N SER A 54 11.73 13.09 -2.17
CA SER A 54 11.70 12.37 -3.43
C SER A 54 12.01 10.89 -3.23
N VAL A 55 11.28 10.03 -3.93
CA VAL A 55 11.52 8.59 -3.96
C VAL A 55 11.87 8.21 -5.39
N SER A 56 13.09 7.73 -5.60
CA SER A 56 13.61 7.51 -6.95
C SER A 56 12.96 6.32 -7.66
N GLN A 57 12.30 5.44 -6.92
CA GLN A 57 11.51 4.34 -7.45
C GLN A 57 10.10 4.41 -6.87
N CYS A 58 9.71 3.45 -6.02
CA CYS A 58 8.33 3.26 -5.62
C CYS A 58 8.10 3.51 -4.13
N ILE A 59 6.89 3.91 -3.79
CA ILE A 59 6.39 3.82 -2.41
C ILE A 59 5.57 2.53 -2.32
N ILE A 60 5.91 1.65 -1.38
CA ILE A 60 5.22 0.37 -1.15
C ILE A 60 4.81 0.32 0.31
N ALA A 61 3.56 0.67 0.61
CA ALA A 61 3.12 0.71 2.00
C ALA A 61 3.09 -0.67 2.65
N ASN A 62 2.85 -1.72 1.85
CA ASN A 62 3.01 -3.07 2.32
C ASN A 62 3.44 -4.03 1.21
N ASP A 63 4.51 -4.80 1.44
CA ASP A 63 5.01 -5.82 0.53
C ASP A 63 4.75 -7.24 1.07
N ASN A 64 3.65 -7.83 0.62
CA ASN A 64 3.19 -9.16 1.04
C ASN A 64 3.77 -10.25 0.14
N VAL A 65 5.07 -10.52 0.29
CA VAL A 65 5.77 -11.56 -0.49
C VAL A 65 5.44 -12.98 -0.02
N ALA A 66 5.23 -13.17 1.29
CA ALA A 66 4.95 -14.48 1.86
C ALA A 66 3.48 -14.93 1.67
N ASP A 67 3.26 -16.24 1.59
CA ASP A 67 1.91 -16.82 1.55
C ASP A 67 1.12 -16.45 2.82
N ASN A 68 -0.14 -16.07 2.65
CA ASN A 68 -1.03 -15.57 3.71
C ASN A 68 -0.54 -14.30 4.43
N ALA A 69 0.47 -13.60 3.89
CA ALA A 69 0.86 -12.31 4.43
C ALA A 69 -0.30 -11.30 4.35
N SER A 70 -0.40 -10.44 5.34
CA SER A 70 -1.44 -9.43 5.44
C SER A 70 -0.82 -8.05 5.49
N GLY A 71 -1.45 -7.12 4.79
CA GLY A 71 -1.08 -5.72 4.64
C GLY A 71 -1.94 -4.73 5.42
N GLY A 72 -2.85 -5.20 6.30
CA GLY A 72 -3.39 -4.36 7.38
C GLY A 72 -4.06 -3.08 6.90
N GLN A 73 -3.97 -1.99 7.68
CA GLN A 73 -4.50 -0.68 7.29
C GLN A 73 -3.33 0.25 7.01
N ASN A 74 -3.20 0.77 5.78
CA ASN A 74 -2.13 1.71 5.45
C ASN A 74 -2.66 3.05 5.01
N ASN A 75 -1.95 4.11 5.39
CA ASN A 75 -2.18 5.46 4.94
C ASN A 75 -0.92 6.00 4.27
N THR A 76 -1.00 6.32 2.99
CA THR A 76 0.11 6.85 2.20
C THR A 76 -0.24 8.25 1.71
N GLN A 77 0.56 9.23 2.11
CA GLN A 77 0.47 10.60 1.64
C GLN A 77 1.70 10.95 0.81
N ASN A 78 1.50 11.34 -0.45
CA ASN A 78 2.56 11.85 -1.31
C ASN A 78 2.34 13.34 -1.60
N ASN A 79 3.18 14.19 -1.03
CA ASN A 79 3.26 15.63 -1.32
C ASN A 79 4.48 15.97 -2.20
N GLY A 80 5.47 15.08 -2.27
CA GLY A 80 6.71 15.24 -3.04
C GLY A 80 6.70 14.55 -4.41
N ILE A 81 7.85 14.01 -4.81
CA ILE A 81 8.04 13.33 -6.09
C ILE A 81 8.22 11.82 -5.90
N VAL A 82 7.50 11.02 -6.70
CA VAL A 82 7.72 9.58 -6.85
C VAL A 82 7.99 9.30 -8.32
N ASN A 83 9.20 8.88 -8.66
CA ASN A 83 9.63 8.70 -10.05
C ASN A 83 9.03 7.45 -10.72
N MET A 84 8.42 6.57 -9.93
CA MET A 84 7.71 5.40 -10.45
C MET A 84 6.31 5.32 -9.85
N ASP A 85 6.02 4.27 -9.10
CA ASP A 85 4.67 3.88 -8.74
C ASP A 85 4.42 4.04 -7.22
N ILE A 86 3.15 4.15 -6.85
CA ILE A 86 2.71 4.03 -5.45
C ILE A 86 1.84 2.79 -5.31
N TYR A 87 2.13 1.95 -4.33
CA TYR A 87 1.34 0.78 -3.95
C TYR A 87 0.85 0.94 -2.51
N GLY A 88 -0.47 0.93 -2.31
CA GLY A 88 -1.04 0.72 -0.98
C GLY A 88 -0.70 -0.69 -0.48
N SER A 89 -0.77 -1.69 -1.36
CA SER A 89 -0.14 -2.99 -1.09
C SER A 89 0.30 -3.70 -2.36
N PHE A 90 1.40 -4.43 -2.24
CA PHE A 90 1.98 -5.28 -3.26
C PHE A 90 1.90 -6.74 -2.79
N ASN A 91 0.98 -7.51 -3.37
CA ASN A 91 0.66 -8.86 -2.92
C ASN A 91 1.26 -9.89 -3.86
N GLN A 92 2.39 -10.48 -3.45
CA GLN A 92 3.12 -11.50 -4.19
C GLN A 92 3.10 -12.89 -3.56
N GLY A 93 2.50 -13.04 -2.38
CA GLY A 93 2.19 -14.33 -1.77
C GLY A 93 0.84 -14.89 -2.19
N LYS A 94 0.70 -16.22 -2.20
CA LYS A 94 -0.60 -16.88 -2.36
C LYS A 94 -1.48 -16.53 -1.15
N TYR A 95 -2.76 -16.23 -1.38
CA TYR A 95 -3.69 -15.78 -0.33
C TYR A 95 -3.26 -14.50 0.42
N ALA A 96 -2.25 -13.77 -0.07
CA ALA A 96 -1.86 -12.51 0.53
C ALA A 96 -3.00 -11.49 0.47
N THR A 97 -3.18 -10.68 1.52
CA THR A 97 -4.25 -9.68 1.59
C THR A 97 -3.68 -8.28 1.80
N GLY A 98 -3.99 -7.33 0.93
CA GLY A 98 -3.55 -5.93 1.06
C GLY A 98 -4.32 -5.12 2.11
N GLY A 99 -5.37 -5.69 2.72
CA GLY A 99 -6.14 -5.00 3.75
C GLY A 99 -6.81 -3.71 3.25
N GLN A 100 -6.83 -2.65 4.06
CA GLN A 100 -7.44 -1.37 3.69
C GLN A 100 -6.36 -0.32 3.43
N ASN A 101 -6.40 0.34 2.28
CA ASN A 101 -5.40 1.36 1.94
C ASN A 101 -6.06 2.71 1.66
N SER A 102 -5.51 3.76 2.26
CA SER A 102 -5.81 5.16 1.98
C SER A 102 -4.60 5.78 1.30
N ILE A 103 -4.74 6.20 0.05
CA ILE A 103 -3.67 6.86 -0.70
C ILE A 103 -4.12 8.27 -1.05
N GLN A 104 -3.35 9.28 -0.64
CA GLN A 104 -3.54 10.66 -1.01
C GLN A 104 -2.32 11.18 -1.76
N ASN A 105 -2.50 11.56 -3.03
CA ASN A 105 -1.45 12.18 -3.82
C ASN A 105 -1.76 13.67 -4.06
N SER A 106 -0.93 14.54 -3.50
CA SER A 106 -0.89 15.98 -3.81
C SER A 106 0.35 16.37 -4.62
N GLY A 107 1.36 15.50 -4.67
CA GLY A 107 2.62 15.71 -5.39
C GLY A 107 2.62 15.18 -6.83
N THR A 108 3.78 14.72 -7.30
CA THR A 108 3.97 14.14 -8.63
C THR A 108 4.29 12.65 -8.53
N VAL A 109 3.62 11.85 -9.37
CA VAL A 109 3.90 10.43 -9.58
C VAL A 109 4.11 10.21 -11.08
N ASP A 110 5.32 9.82 -11.48
CA ASP A 110 5.68 9.63 -12.89
C ASP A 110 5.18 8.28 -13.46
N GLY A 111 4.81 7.35 -12.59
CA GLY A 111 4.17 6.10 -12.94
C GLY A 111 2.68 6.07 -12.57
N THR A 112 2.28 4.97 -11.94
CA THR A 112 0.90 4.58 -11.64
C THR A 112 0.66 4.52 -10.14
N ILE A 113 -0.54 4.89 -9.71
CA ILE A 113 -1.01 4.63 -8.35
C ILE A 113 -1.86 3.37 -8.34
N PHE A 114 -1.49 2.40 -7.51
CA PHE A 114 -2.25 1.20 -7.21
C PHE A 114 -2.72 1.25 -5.75
N GLY A 115 -4.03 1.17 -5.51
CA GLY A 115 -4.52 0.86 -4.17
C GLY A 115 -3.95 -0.49 -3.73
N THR A 116 -4.10 -1.50 -4.60
CA THR A 116 -3.42 -2.79 -4.46
C THR A 116 -3.02 -3.41 -5.79
N TYR A 117 -1.93 -4.16 -5.75
CA TYR A 117 -1.44 -4.96 -6.86
C TYR A 117 -1.35 -6.44 -6.46
N ASN A 118 -2.08 -7.29 -7.17
CA ASN A 118 -2.28 -8.70 -6.84
C ASN A 118 -1.66 -9.59 -7.92
N SER A 119 -0.53 -10.20 -7.57
CA SER A 119 0.32 -10.96 -8.51
C SER A 119 0.35 -12.47 -8.25
N LYS A 120 -0.51 -12.99 -7.38
CA LYS A 120 -0.65 -14.44 -7.15
C LYS A 120 -2.10 -14.87 -7.04
N GLN A 121 -2.27 -16.19 -7.05
CA GLN A 121 -3.57 -16.83 -6.91
C GLN A 121 -4.19 -16.53 -5.56
N TYR A 122 -5.49 -16.23 -5.57
CA TYR A 122 -6.30 -15.96 -4.37
C TYR A 122 -5.85 -14.76 -3.53
N SER A 123 -4.91 -13.94 -3.98
CA SER A 123 -4.57 -12.73 -3.25
C SER A 123 -5.73 -11.71 -3.33
N SER A 124 -5.88 -10.90 -2.29
CA SER A 124 -6.97 -9.94 -2.20
C SER A 124 -6.44 -8.53 -1.97
N GLY A 125 -6.96 -7.58 -2.73
CA GLY A 125 -6.64 -6.16 -2.60
C GLY A 125 -7.39 -5.42 -1.50
N GLY A 126 -8.34 -6.08 -0.81
CA GLY A 126 -9.19 -5.45 0.20
C GLY A 126 -9.84 -4.14 -0.26
N GLU A 127 -9.99 -3.16 0.62
CA GLU A 127 -10.67 -1.90 0.32
C GLU A 127 -9.69 -0.77 0.09
N ASN A 128 -9.91 0.06 -0.93
CA ASN A 128 -8.98 1.15 -1.24
C ASN A 128 -9.69 2.49 -1.41
N ILE A 129 -9.16 3.53 -0.78
CA ILE A 129 -9.57 4.93 -0.96
C ILE A 129 -8.38 5.65 -1.59
N ILE A 130 -8.56 6.13 -2.81
CA ILE A 130 -7.50 6.85 -3.53
C ILE A 130 -7.99 8.26 -3.86
N LYS A 131 -7.27 9.27 -3.39
CA LYS A 131 -7.53 10.68 -3.66
C LYS A 131 -6.32 11.28 -4.38
N ASN A 132 -6.51 11.66 -5.64
CA ASN A 132 -5.48 12.36 -6.40
C ASN A 132 -5.87 13.84 -6.57
N PHE A 133 -5.03 14.72 -6.04
CA PHE A 133 -5.05 16.17 -6.23
C PHE A 133 -3.82 16.66 -7.03
N GLY A 134 -2.75 15.86 -7.07
CA GLY A 134 -1.52 16.17 -7.80
C GLY A 134 -1.49 15.65 -9.25
N ARG A 135 -0.28 15.38 -9.76
CA ARG A 135 -0.05 14.82 -11.10
C ARG A 135 0.25 13.32 -11.01
N VAL A 136 -0.41 12.52 -11.84
CA VAL A 136 -0.08 11.11 -12.08
C VAL A 136 0.10 10.89 -13.58
N GLN A 137 1.31 10.58 -14.03
CA GLN A 137 1.58 10.50 -15.46
C GLN A 137 0.88 9.30 -16.12
N ASP A 138 0.86 8.13 -15.49
CA ASP A 138 0.17 6.97 -16.05
C ASP A 138 -1.26 6.83 -15.51
N ASN A 139 -1.54 5.78 -14.73
CA ASN A 139 -2.90 5.38 -14.38
C ASN A 139 -3.14 5.44 -12.87
N ILE A 140 -4.42 5.33 -12.48
CA ILE A 140 -4.82 5.11 -11.09
C ILE A 140 -5.74 3.89 -11.08
N TYR A 141 -5.38 2.87 -10.30
CA TYR A 141 -6.14 1.64 -10.11
C TYR A 141 -6.50 1.48 -8.64
N GLY A 142 -7.75 1.10 -8.34
CA GLY A 142 -8.10 0.60 -7.01
C GLY A 142 -7.36 -0.72 -6.76
N PRO A 143 -7.77 -1.81 -7.41
CA PRO A 143 -6.99 -3.04 -7.46
C PRO A 143 -6.56 -3.41 -8.89
N LEU A 144 -5.33 -3.89 -9.07
CA LEU A 144 -4.88 -4.55 -10.29
C LEU A 144 -4.61 -6.04 -10.03
N ASN A 145 -5.39 -6.91 -10.67
CA ASN A 145 -5.35 -8.36 -10.45
C ASN A 145 -4.82 -9.08 -11.69
N TYR A 146 -3.65 -9.71 -11.59
CA TYR A 146 -3.04 -10.44 -12.72
C TYR A 146 -3.39 -11.94 -12.76
N TYR A 147 -3.71 -12.53 -11.61
CA TYR A 147 -3.84 -13.99 -11.49
C TYR A 147 -5.28 -14.44 -11.25
N THR A 148 -5.49 -15.74 -11.48
CA THR A 148 -6.80 -16.37 -11.30
C THR A 148 -7.26 -16.25 -9.86
N ASN A 149 -8.54 -15.90 -9.69
CA ASN A 149 -9.20 -15.73 -8.38
C ASN A 149 -8.60 -14.65 -7.48
N ALA A 150 -7.71 -13.79 -7.98
CA ALA A 150 -7.34 -12.57 -7.28
C ALA A 150 -8.53 -11.60 -7.24
N THR A 151 -8.73 -10.92 -6.11
CA THR A 151 -9.88 -10.05 -5.85
C THR A 151 -9.42 -8.67 -5.39
N GLY A 152 -10.30 -7.66 -5.45
CA GLY A 152 -9.91 -6.28 -5.18
C GLY A 152 -10.84 -5.47 -4.29
N GLY A 153 -11.77 -6.12 -3.59
CA GLY A 153 -12.73 -5.49 -2.67
C GLY A 153 -13.44 -4.23 -3.18
N GLY A 154 -13.88 -3.37 -2.24
CA GLY A 154 -14.53 -2.09 -2.51
C GLY A 154 -13.52 -0.98 -2.75
N ASN A 155 -13.73 -0.12 -3.76
CA ASN A 155 -12.77 0.94 -4.08
C ASN A 155 -13.47 2.26 -4.36
N THR A 156 -12.94 3.33 -3.77
CA THR A 156 -13.35 4.70 -4.04
C THR A 156 -12.15 5.44 -4.61
N ILE A 157 -12.28 5.95 -5.83
CA ILE A 157 -11.24 6.74 -6.49
C ILE A 157 -11.81 8.12 -6.78
N THR A 158 -11.21 9.14 -6.19
CA THR A 158 -11.51 10.55 -6.44
C THR A 158 -10.28 11.18 -7.08
N ASN A 159 -10.45 11.76 -8.27
CA ASN A 159 -9.37 12.40 -8.98
C ASN A 159 -9.77 13.84 -9.36
N ASN A 160 -9.14 14.79 -8.69
CA ASN A 160 -9.26 16.23 -8.93
C ASN A 160 -7.96 16.82 -9.50
N GLY A 161 -6.90 16.01 -9.62
CA GLY A 161 -5.62 16.40 -10.17
C GLY A 161 -5.49 16.15 -11.68
N THR A 162 -4.26 16.20 -12.18
CA THR A 162 -3.96 15.89 -13.59
C THR A 162 -3.53 14.44 -13.75
N TYR A 163 -3.99 13.79 -14.81
CA TYR A 163 -3.47 12.48 -15.19
C TYR A 163 -3.35 12.35 -16.71
N SER A 164 -2.28 11.72 -17.20
CA SER A 164 -2.03 11.59 -18.64
C SER A 164 -2.37 10.20 -19.21
N GLY A 165 -2.65 9.19 -18.36
CA GLY A 165 -3.09 7.87 -18.79
C GLY A 165 -4.59 7.76 -19.10
N ARG A 166 -5.09 6.54 -19.32
CA ARG A 166 -6.53 6.29 -19.52
C ARG A 166 -7.14 5.94 -18.17
N GLN A 167 -8.17 6.67 -17.73
CA GLN A 167 -8.97 6.19 -16.59
C GLN A 167 -9.54 4.82 -16.93
N HIS A 168 -8.98 3.77 -16.33
CA HIS A 168 -9.56 2.43 -16.37
C HIS A 168 -10.68 2.31 -15.34
N LEU A 169 -11.56 3.32 -15.28
CA LEU A 169 -12.87 3.24 -14.66
C LEU A 169 -13.82 2.39 -15.53
N ARG A 170 -13.30 1.34 -16.20
CA ARG A 170 -14.13 0.41 -16.95
C ARG A 170 -14.69 -0.63 -16.00
N HIS A 171 -15.80 -0.27 -15.39
CA HIS A 171 -17.04 -1.04 -15.47
C HIS A 171 -16.90 -2.43 -16.13
N LEU A 172 -16.35 -3.40 -15.39
CA LEU A 172 -16.59 -4.84 -15.61
C LEU A 172 -18.11 -5.17 -15.62
N LYS A 173 -18.96 -4.23 -15.18
CA LYS A 173 -20.43 -4.28 -15.27
C LYS A 173 -21.00 -4.14 -16.70
N GLN A 174 -20.34 -3.45 -17.64
CA GLN A 174 -20.91 -3.27 -18.99
C GLN A 174 -20.57 -4.44 -19.94
N ARG A 175 -19.40 -5.08 -19.77
CA ARG A 175 -19.01 -6.25 -20.60
C ARG A 175 -19.68 -7.55 -20.17
N ARG A 176 -19.93 -7.80 -18.87
CA ARG A 176 -20.67 -9.01 -18.44
C ARG A 176 -22.11 -9.07 -18.95
N ARG A 177 -22.79 -7.92 -19.11
CA ARG A 177 -24.18 -7.89 -19.63
C ARG A 177 -24.28 -8.11 -21.14
N MET A 178 -23.27 -7.72 -21.92
CA MET A 178 -23.25 -7.99 -23.37
C MET A 178 -22.86 -9.45 -23.69
N PHE A 179 -21.88 -10.03 -23.00
CA PHE A 179 -21.42 -11.39 -23.32
C PHE A 179 -22.32 -12.51 -22.79
N LYS A 180 -23.12 -12.26 -21.73
CA LYS A 180 -24.11 -13.25 -21.25
C LYS A 180 -25.29 -13.44 -22.21
N ARG A 181 -25.52 -12.49 -23.14
CA ARG A 181 -26.55 -12.61 -24.20
C ARG A 181 -26.09 -13.36 -25.45
N LEU A 182 -24.79 -13.60 -25.63
CA LEU A 182 -24.23 -14.17 -26.86
C LEU A 182 -23.69 -15.61 -26.72
N GLY A 183 -23.72 -16.21 -25.52
CA GLY A 183 -23.35 -17.63 -25.34
C GLY A 183 -21.88 -17.99 -25.63
N VAL A 184 -21.02 -17.01 -25.93
CA VAL A 184 -19.62 -17.27 -26.31
C VAL A 184 -18.74 -17.41 -25.06
N LYS A 185 -18.24 -18.62 -24.81
CA LYS A 185 -17.08 -18.84 -23.92
C LYS A 185 -15.82 -18.44 -24.68
N HIS A 186 -15.22 -17.30 -24.34
CA HIS A 186 -13.88 -16.96 -24.83
C HIS A 186 -12.93 -16.55 -23.71
N ARG A 187 -11.72 -17.10 -23.81
CA ARG A 187 -10.57 -16.91 -22.93
C ARG A 187 -9.86 -15.62 -23.38
N ILE A 188 -10.04 -14.54 -22.64
CA ILE A 188 -9.34 -13.27 -22.91
C ILE A 188 -7.94 -13.37 -22.30
N GLN A 189 -6.91 -13.50 -23.14
CA GLN A 189 -5.52 -13.26 -22.75
C GLN A 189 -5.17 -11.80 -23.06
N PHE A 190 -4.92 -11.00 -22.03
CA PHE A 190 -4.35 -9.66 -22.18
C PHE A 190 -2.83 -9.79 -22.30
N ARG A 191 -2.26 -9.54 -23.49
CA ARG A 191 -0.82 -9.28 -23.65
C ARG A 191 -0.58 -7.77 -23.51
N HIS A 192 -0.09 -7.34 -22.35
CA HIS A 192 0.42 -5.99 -22.17
C HIS A 192 1.84 -5.93 -22.75
N ARG A 193 2.03 -5.24 -23.89
CA ARG A 193 3.37 -4.91 -24.43
C ARG A 193 3.73 -3.49 -24.04
N GLY A 194 4.37 -3.37 -22.90
CA GLY A 194 5.09 -2.19 -22.46
C GLY A 194 6.00 -2.66 -21.35
N ARG A 195 7.32 -2.49 -21.50
CA ARG A 195 8.28 -2.70 -20.41
C ARG A 195 7.90 -1.73 -19.30
N ARG A 196 7.06 -2.18 -18.37
CA ARG A 196 6.84 -1.47 -17.12
C ARG A 196 7.97 -1.87 -16.20
N HIS A 197 8.71 -0.88 -15.74
CA HIS A 197 9.64 -1.06 -14.64
C HIS A 197 8.78 -1.43 -13.44
N PHE A 198 8.83 -2.71 -13.04
CA PHE A 198 8.22 -3.13 -11.78
C PHE A 198 9.20 -2.81 -10.66
N CYS A 199 8.67 -2.30 -9.55
CA CYS A 199 9.38 -2.14 -8.28
C CYS A 199 9.91 -3.49 -7.79
N ARG A 200 10.90 -3.47 -6.89
CA ARG A 200 11.79 -4.61 -6.64
C ARG A 200 11.74 -5.12 -5.22
#